data_AF-A0A925MRD1-F1
#
_entry.id   AF-A0A925MRD1-F1
#
_cell.length_a   1.000
_cell.length_b   1.000
_cell.length_c   1.000
_cell.angle_alpha   90.00
_cell.angle_beta   90.00
_cell.angle_gamma   90.00
#
_symmetry.space_group_name_H-M   'P 1'
#
loop_
_entity.id
_entity.type
_entity.pdbx_description
1 polymer ?
#
loop_
_entity_poly.entity_id
_entity_poly.type
_entity_poly.pdbx_seq_one_letter_code
_entity_poly.pdbx_strand_id
1 'polypeptide(L)'
;MGQLTYRWARRIAIALVGGTVLLVGIAMLVLPGPGIVVMLIGLGILGAEFAWARHWLQKLKAAGQKVVTGVTNKMSRKDPTKEQP
;
A
#
# COMPACT_ATOMS: atom_id res chain seq x y z
N MET A 1 11.72 2.85 -20.31
CA MET A 1 12.70 2.61 -19.22
C MET A 1 12.20 3.30 -17.95
N GLY A 2 11.47 2.61 -17.06
CA GLY A 2 10.89 3.24 -15.86
C GLY A 2 10.21 2.29 -14.86
N GLN A 3 10.17 0.99 -15.16
CA GLN A 3 9.54 -0.03 -14.30
C GLN A 3 10.47 -0.50 -13.16
N LEU A 4 11.81 -0.38 -13.34
CA LEU A 4 12.76 -0.77 -12.29
C LEU A 4 12.72 0.19 -11.10
N THR A 5 12.63 1.50 -11.36
CA THR A 5 12.58 2.52 -10.30
C THR A 5 11.40 2.29 -9.37
N TYR A 6 10.28 1.75 -9.84
CA TYR A 6 9.14 1.46 -8.97
C TYR A 6 9.46 0.41 -7.89
N ARG A 7 10.21 -0.63 -8.25
CA ARG A 7 10.60 -1.69 -7.29
C ARG A 7 11.66 -1.18 -6.31
N TRP A 8 12.61 -0.35 -6.78
CA TRP A 8 13.62 0.28 -5.95
C TRP A 8 13.03 1.35 -5.02
N ALA A 9 12.17 2.22 -5.53
CA ALA A 9 11.42 3.19 -4.74
C ALA A 9 10.55 2.51 -3.68
N ARG A 10 9.91 1.37 -4.01
CA ARG A 10 9.19 0.55 -3.02
C ARG A 10 10.12 0.01 -1.94
N ARG A 11 11.28 -0.54 -2.30
CA ARG A 11 12.26 -1.06 -1.33
C ARG A 11 12.83 0.04 -0.44
N ILE A 12 13.19 1.18 -1.03
CA ILE A 12 13.69 2.36 -0.31
C ILE A 12 12.60 2.89 0.62
N ALA A 13 11.35 2.97 0.18
CA ALA A 13 10.24 3.38 1.03
C ALA A 13 10.07 2.42 2.22
N ILE A 14 10.06 1.10 1.99
CA ILE A 14 9.95 0.11 3.07
C ILE A 14 11.16 0.19 4.01
N ALA A 15 12.37 0.37 3.48
CA ALA A 15 13.59 0.49 4.28
C ALA A 15 13.60 1.78 5.12
N LEU A 16 13.13 2.89 4.55
CA LEU A 16 12.97 4.15 5.27
C LEU A 16 11.90 4.04 6.35
N VAL A 17 10.75 3.43 6.06
CA VAL A 17 9.68 3.21 7.05
C VAL A 17 10.16 2.27 8.16
N GLY A 18 10.68 1.08 7.82
CA GLY A 18 11.19 0.14 8.81
C GLY A 18 12.36 0.74 9.61
N GLY A 19 13.22 1.51 8.95
CA GLY A 19 14.32 2.23 9.58
C GLY A 19 13.84 3.29 10.57
N THR A 20 12.86 4.13 10.21
CA THR A 20 12.33 5.14 11.11
C THR A 20 11.54 4.53 12.27
N VAL A 21 10.73 3.48 12.04
CA VAL A 21 10.06 2.73 13.13
C VAL A 21 11.12 2.18 14.10
N LEU A 22 12.17 1.54 13.58
CA LEU A 22 13.21 0.95 14.40
C LEU A 22 13.98 2.01 15.20
N LEU A 23 14.34 3.13 14.56
CA LEU A 23 15.06 4.22 15.20
C LEU A 23 14.22 4.87 16.30
N VAL A 24 12.91 5.01 16.08
CA VAL A 24 11.94 5.45 17.11
C VAL A 24 11.84 4.45 18.26
N GLY A 25 11.73 3.17 17.95
CA GLY A 25 11.68 2.11 18.97
C GLY A 25 12.96 2.06 19.81
N ILE A 26 14.12 2.22 19.18
CA ILE A 26 15.41 2.33 19.88
C ILE A 26 15.44 3.59 20.74
N ALA A 27 15.01 4.74 20.21
CA ALA A 27 14.95 5.98 20.99
C ALA A 27 14.04 5.85 22.23
N MET A 28 12.91 5.14 22.13
CA MET A 28 12.05 4.81 23.28
C MET A 28 12.76 3.95 24.32
N LEU A 29 13.61 3.02 23.89
CA LEU A 29 14.34 2.14 24.80
C LEU A 29 15.45 2.89 25.55
N VAL A 30 16.13 3.83 24.90
CA VAL A 30 17.31 4.51 25.47
C VAL A 30 16.93 5.61 26.47
N LEU A 31 15.76 6.24 26.36
CA LEU A 31 15.38 7.32 27.28
C LEU A 31 14.01 7.06 27.95
N PRO A 32 13.97 6.49 29.16
CA PRO A 32 12.77 6.56 30.00
C PRO A 32 12.62 8.01 30.51
N GLY A 33 12.08 8.92 29.69
CA GLY A 33 12.01 10.34 30.07
C GLY A 33 11.33 11.36 29.13
N PRO A 34 11.27 11.22 27.79
CA PRO A 34 10.69 12.26 26.93
C PRO A 34 9.63 11.71 25.96
N GLY A 35 8.43 11.40 26.46
CA GLY A 35 7.34 10.80 25.68
C GLY A 35 6.78 11.64 24.51
N ILE A 36 6.93 12.98 24.55
CA ILE A 36 6.37 13.88 23.53
C ILE A 36 7.15 13.79 22.20
N VAL A 37 8.48 13.66 22.26
CA VAL A 37 9.31 13.52 21.06
C VAL A 37 8.92 12.26 20.30
N VAL A 38 8.74 11.16 21.04
CA VAL A 38 8.27 9.90 20.47
C VAL A 38 6.86 10.04 19.93
N MET A 39 5.95 10.74 20.61
CA MET A 39 4.59 10.93 20.14
C MET A 39 4.54 11.69 18.80
N LEU A 40 5.33 12.76 18.66
CA LEU A 40 5.41 13.53 17.42
C LEU A 40 6.03 12.73 16.27
N ILE A 41 7.09 11.96 16.54
CA ILE A 41 7.70 11.12 15.51
C ILE A 41 6.76 9.96 15.15
N GLY A 42 6.14 9.34 16.15
CA GLY A 42 5.09 8.32 16.01
C GLY A 42 3.93 8.81 15.13
N LEU A 43 3.48 10.03 15.33
CA LEU A 43 2.43 10.62 14.49
C LEU A 43 2.94 10.93 13.07
N GLY A 44 4.17 11.44 12.94
CA GLY A 44 4.80 11.70 11.64
C GLY A 44 4.95 10.43 10.81
N ILE A 45 5.35 9.33 11.43
CA ILE A 45 5.48 8.04 10.74
C ILE A 45 4.13 7.42 10.42
N LEU A 46 3.15 7.46 11.34
CA LEU A 46 1.79 7.04 11.05
C LEU A 46 1.26 7.80 9.82
N GLY A 47 1.39 9.13 9.80
CA GLY A 47 0.96 9.96 8.66
C GLY A 47 1.64 9.58 7.34
N ALA A 48 2.96 9.33 7.37
CA ALA A 48 3.71 8.87 6.20
C ALA A 48 3.23 7.49 5.72
N GLU A 49 2.95 6.56 6.63
CA GLU A 49 2.41 5.24 6.33
C GLU A 49 1.00 5.33 5.71
N PHE A 50 0.10 6.17 6.25
CA PHE A 50 -1.24 6.36 5.70
C PHE A 50 -1.23 6.97 4.29
N ALA A 51 -0.35 7.94 4.03
CA ALA A 51 -0.18 8.51 2.70
C ALA A 51 0.25 7.43 1.68
N TRP A 52 1.14 6.53 2.10
CA TRP A 52 1.57 5.42 1.26
C TRP A 52 0.48 4.36 1.08
N ALA A 53 -0.28 4.02 2.12
CA ALA A 53 -1.41 3.09 2.06
C ALA A 53 -2.47 3.54 1.04
N ARG A 54 -2.73 4.84 0.95
CA ARG A 54 -3.65 5.39 -0.05
C ARG A 54 -3.18 5.15 -1.47
N HIS A 55 -1.87 5.20 -1.71
CA HIS A 55 -1.28 4.87 -3.01
C HIS A 55 -1.40 3.38 -3.34
N TRP A 56 -1.24 2.50 -2.35
CA TRP A 56 -1.51 1.07 -2.54
C TRP A 56 -2.96 0.77 -2.87
N LEU A 57 -3.89 1.43 -2.19
CA LEU A 57 -5.32 1.23 -2.43
C LEU A 57 -5.70 1.59 -3.88
N GLN A 58 -5.09 2.62 -4.46
CA GLN A 58 -5.28 2.95 -5.88
C GLN A 58 -4.80 1.81 -6.80
N LYS A 59 -3.69 1.16 -6.47
CA LYS A 59 -3.19 0.00 -7.22
C LYS A 59 -4.08 -1.22 -7.07
N LEU A 60 -4.59 -1.47 -5.87
CA LEU A 60 -5.53 -2.54 -5.62
C LEU A 60 -6.85 -2.29 -6.35
N LYS A 61 -7.36 -1.06 -6.38
CA LYS A 61 -8.53 -0.69 -7.18
C LYS A 61 -8.29 -0.94 -8.67
N ALA A 62 -7.14 -0.51 -9.20
CA ALA A 62 -6.80 -0.74 -10.60
C ALA A 62 -6.67 -2.24 -10.94
N ALA A 63 -6.07 -3.04 -10.05
CA ALA A 63 -6.01 -4.50 -10.22
C ALA A 63 -7.40 -5.15 -10.09
N GLY A 64 -8.20 -4.71 -9.12
CA GLY A 64 -9.56 -5.19 -8.89
C GLY A 64 -10.49 -4.89 -10.06
N GLN A 65 -10.40 -3.71 -10.67
CA GLN A 65 -11.16 -3.39 -11.88
C GLN A 65 -10.86 -4.35 -13.01
N LYS A 66 -9.60 -4.75 -13.22
CA LYS A 66 -9.26 -5.75 -14.25
C LYS A 66 -9.90 -7.12 -13.98
N VAL A 67 -10.01 -7.50 -12.70
CA VAL A 67 -10.70 -8.74 -12.31
C VAL A 67 -12.21 -8.61 -12.51
N VAL A 68 -12.81 -7.50 -12.08
CA VAL A 68 -14.24 -7.23 -12.25
C VAL A 68 -14.62 -7.19 -13.73
N THR A 69 -13.84 -6.50 -14.57
CA THR A 69 -14.07 -6.47 -16.02
C THR A 69 -13.89 -7.85 -16.65
N GLY A 70 -12.91 -8.65 -16.19
CA GLY A 70 -12.72 -10.03 -16.63
C GLY A 70 -13.92 -10.93 -16.31
N VAL A 71 -14.52 -10.75 -15.13
CA VAL A 71 -15.73 -11.48 -14.70
C VAL A 71 -16.96 -10.99 -15.46
N THR A 72 -17.16 -9.68 -15.57
CA THR A 72 -18.23 -9.07 -16.39
C THR A 72 -18.16 -9.54 -17.84
N ASN A 73 -16.98 -9.59 -18.44
CA ASN A 73 -16.80 -10.06 -19.82
C ASN A 73 -17.07 -11.57 -19.96
N LYS A 74 -16.73 -12.39 -18.94
CA LYS A 74 -17.10 -13.82 -18.92
C LYS A 74 -18.61 -14.04 -18.75
N MET A 75 -19.29 -13.17 -18.00
CA MET A 75 -20.74 -13.23 -17.79
C MET A 75 -21.50 -12.73 -19.04
N SER A 76 -21.01 -11.67 -19.69
CA SER A 76 -21.53 -11.16 -20.97
C SER A 76 -21.29 -12.10 -22.15
N ARG A 77 -20.31 -13.01 -22.05
CA ARG A 77 -20.06 -14.08 -23.03
C ARG A 77 -20.80 -15.37 -22.71
N LYS A 78 -21.55 -15.42 -21.60
CA LYS A 78 -22.48 -16.51 -21.26
C LYS A 78 -23.92 -16.16 -21.68
N ASP A 79 -24.05 -15.51 -22.82
CA ASP A 79 -25.23 -15.61 -23.68
C ASP A 79 -24.84 -16.09 -25.10
N PRO A 80 -24.29 -17.31 -25.24
CA PRO A 80 -24.49 -18.10 -26.43
C PRO A 80 -25.69 -19.02 -26.15
N THR A 81 -26.74 -18.85 -26.94
CA THR A 81 -27.65 -19.95 -27.23
C THR A 81 -28.57 -20.35 -26.07
N LYS A 82 -29.66 -19.58 -25.92
CA LYS A 82 -30.96 -20.26 -25.96
C LYS A 82 -31.38 -20.37 -27.42
N GLU A 83 -30.96 -21.48 -28.02
CA GLU A 83 -31.66 -22.13 -29.13
C GLU A 83 -33.17 -21.95 -28.93
N GLN A 84 -33.81 -21.29 -29.88
CA GLN A 84 -34.70 -21.91 -30.87
C GLN A 84 -35.83 -22.71 -30.22
N PRO A 85 -37.07 -22.31 -30.49
CA PRO A 85 -37.78 -22.95 -31.61
C PRO A 85 -38.29 -21.98 -32.67
#